data_AF-A0A2P4S4I7-F1
#
_entry.id   AF-A0A2P4S4I7-F1
#
_cell.length_a   1.000
_cell.length_b   1.000
_cell.length_c   1.000
_cell.angle_alpha   90.00
_cell.angle_beta   90.00
_cell.angle_gamma   90.00
#
_symmetry.space_group_name_H-M   'P 1'
#
loop_
_entity.id
_entity.type
_entity.pdbx_description
1 polymer ?
#
loop_
_entity_poly.entity_id
_entity_poly.type
_entity_poly.pdbx_seq_one_letter_code
_entity_poly.pdbx_strand_id
1 'polypeptide(L)'
;MGRIATLASGLEVGKTPIAVEIEHFIQLITGVAVFLGISFFVLSLILGYTWLEAVIFLIGIIVANVPEGLLATVTVCLTLTAKRMARKNCLVKNLEAVETLGSTSTICSDKTGTLTQNRMTVAHMWFDNQIHEADTTEDQSGTYGV
;
A
#
# COMPACT_ATOMS: atom_id res chain seq x y z
N MET A 1 25.89 6.37 -16.25
CA MET A 1 24.44 6.08 -16.35
C MET A 1 24.12 4.59 -16.44
N GLY A 2 24.80 3.79 -17.27
CA GLY A 2 24.52 2.35 -17.40
C GLY A 2 24.48 1.57 -16.08
N ARG A 3 25.50 1.71 -15.22
CA ARG A 3 25.54 1.04 -13.90
C ARG A 3 24.36 1.42 -12.98
N ILE A 4 23.91 2.67 -12.99
CA ILE A 4 22.79 3.13 -12.15
C ILE A 4 21.47 2.57 -12.67
N ALA A 5 21.28 2.57 -14.00
CA ALA A 5 20.11 1.97 -14.62
C ALA A 5 20.03 0.46 -14.34
N THR A 6 21.15 -0.26 -14.47
CA THR A 6 21.23 -1.69 -14.15
C THR A 6 20.94 -1.97 -12.68
N LEU A 7 21.46 -1.14 -11.77
CA LEU A 7 21.15 -1.27 -10.35
C LEU A 7 19.66 -1.01 -10.08
N ALA A 8 19.09 0.07 -10.62
CA ALA A 8 17.68 0.41 -10.43
C ALA A 8 16.72 -0.64 -11.00
N SER A 9 17.06 -1.26 -12.13
CA SER A 9 16.25 -2.34 -12.73
C SER A 9 16.45 -3.71 -12.07
N GLY A 10 17.62 -3.93 -11.46
CA GLY A 10 18.01 -5.22 -10.88
C GLY A 10 17.65 -5.38 -9.41
N LEU A 11 17.04 -4.38 -8.78
CA LEU A 11 16.55 -4.48 -7.40
C LEU A 11 15.28 -5.33 -7.36
N GLU A 12 15.28 -6.30 -6.45
CA GLU A 12 14.10 -7.11 -6.19
C GLU A 12 13.00 -6.27 -5.53
N VAL A 13 11.77 -6.49 -5.97
CA VAL A 13 10.59 -5.87 -5.36
C VAL A 13 10.23 -6.68 -4.12
N GLY A 14 10.38 -6.08 -2.94
CA GLY A 14 9.95 -6.68 -1.68
C GLY A 14 8.43 -6.78 -1.56
N LYS A 15 7.95 -7.59 -0.60
CA LYS A 15 6.52 -7.66 -0.26
C LYS A 15 6.06 -6.34 0.36
N THR A 16 4.87 -5.88 -0.02
CA THR A 16 4.24 -4.69 0.57
C THR A 16 3.65 -5.01 1.95
N PRO A 17 3.46 -4.01 2.84
CA PRO A 17 2.87 -4.23 4.16
C PRO A 17 1.49 -4.91 4.07
N ILE A 18 0.61 -4.41 3.21
CA ILE A 18 -0.70 -5.05 2.98
C ILE A 18 -0.61 -6.50 2.48
N ALA A 19 0.36 -6.83 1.61
CA ALA A 19 0.55 -8.20 1.15
C ALA A 19 0.98 -9.14 2.30
N VAL A 20 1.84 -8.66 3.20
CA VAL A 20 2.25 -9.40 4.40
C VAL A 20 1.07 -9.62 5.36
N GLU A 21 0.25 -8.60 5.59
CA GLU A 21 -0.94 -8.70 6.43
C GLU A 21 -1.99 -9.66 5.86
N ILE A 22 -2.21 -9.63 4.53
CA ILE A 22 -3.12 -10.58 3.86
C ILE A 22 -2.60 -12.01 3.99
N GLU A 23 -1.30 -12.24 3.80
CA GLU A 23 -0.70 -13.56 3.95
C GLU A 23 -0.86 -14.08 5.40
N HIS A 24 -0.60 -13.23 6.39
CA HIS A 24 -0.78 -13.57 7.80
C HIS A 24 -2.24 -13.92 8.12
N PHE A 25 -3.18 -13.13 7.61
CA PHE A 25 -4.61 -13.37 7.78
C PHE A 25 -5.06 -14.70 7.15
N ILE A 26 -4.59 -15.01 5.94
CA ILE A 26 -4.91 -16.27 5.24
C ILE A 26 -4.35 -17.47 6.01
N GLN A 27 -3.13 -17.37 6.55
CA GLN A 27 -2.52 -18.43 7.35
C GLN A 27 -3.33 -18.71 8.61
N LEU A 28 -3.82 -17.66 9.29
CA LEU A 28 -4.64 -17.81 10.49
C LEU A 28 -5.96 -18.52 10.18
N ILE A 29 -6.70 -18.05 9.16
CA ILE A 29 -7.97 -18.67 8.79
C ILE A 29 -7.78 -20.10 8.32
N THR A 30 -6.76 -20.37 7.51
CA THR A 30 -6.46 -21.72 7.04
C THR A 30 -6.12 -22.64 8.20
N GLY A 31 -5.36 -22.16 9.19
CA GLY A 31 -5.09 -22.89 10.42
C GLY A 31 -6.37 -23.30 11.17
N VAL A 32 -7.30 -22.36 11.35
CA VAL A 32 -8.60 -22.63 11.98
C VAL A 32 -9.45 -23.59 11.15
N ALA A 33 -9.53 -23.39 9.84
CA ALA A 33 -10.31 -24.21 8.92
C ALA A 33 -9.84 -25.67 8.93
N VAL A 34 -8.52 -25.90 8.87
CA VAL A 34 -7.93 -27.24 8.92
C VAL A 34 -8.13 -27.89 10.30
N PHE A 35 -7.94 -27.12 11.38
CA PHE A 35 -8.17 -27.62 12.74
C PHE A 35 -9.62 -28.10 12.94
N LEU A 36 -10.60 -27.26 12.57
CA LEU A 36 -12.00 -27.62 12.64
C LEU A 36 -12.34 -28.78 11.70
N GLY A 37 -11.85 -28.74 10.45
CA GLY A 37 -12.08 -29.80 9.47
C GLY A 37 -11.63 -31.17 9.97
N ILE A 38 -10.38 -31.29 10.44
CA ILE A 38 -9.84 -32.55 10.96
C ILE A 38 -10.57 -32.98 12.24
N SER A 39 -10.85 -32.05 13.16
CA SER A 39 -11.55 -32.37 14.40
C SER A 39 -12.94 -32.97 14.13
N PHE A 40 -13.71 -32.36 13.23
CA PHE A 40 -15.04 -32.86 12.85
C PHE A 40 -14.98 -34.12 12.00
N PHE A 41 -13.95 -34.28 11.17
CA PHE A 41 -13.71 -35.52 10.44
C PHE A 41 -13.51 -36.70 11.39
N VAL A 42 -12.63 -36.57 12.38
CA VAL A 42 -12.42 -37.61 13.41
C VAL A 42 -13.70 -37.87 14.21
N LEU A 43 -14.42 -36.81 14.59
CA LEU A 43 -15.67 -36.92 15.33
C LEU A 43 -16.77 -37.66 14.53
N SER A 44 -16.86 -37.41 13.22
CA SER A 44 -17.81 -38.09 12.34
C SER A 44 -17.53 -39.60 12.22
N LEU A 45 -16.26 -40.01 12.19
CA LEU A 45 -15.89 -41.42 12.20
C LEU A 45 -16.25 -42.09 13.54
N ILE A 46 -16.07 -41.40 14.66
CA ILE A 46 -16.45 -41.90 16.00
C ILE A 46 -17.98 -42.07 16.11
N LEU A 47 -18.76 -41.17 15.48
CA LEU A 47 -20.22 -41.23 15.45
C LEU A 47 -20.77 -42.31 14.49
N GLY A 48 -19.91 -43.00 13.74
CA GLY A 48 -20.30 -44.09 12.86
C GLY A 48 -20.78 -43.67 11.46
N TYR A 49 -20.47 -42.44 11.03
CA TYR A 49 -20.70 -42.03 9.65
C TYR A 49 -19.79 -42.82 8.69
N THR A 50 -20.25 -43.00 7.45
CA THR A 50 -19.43 -43.63 6.41
C THR A 50 -18.24 -42.74 6.04
N TRP A 51 -17.14 -43.35 5.57
CA TRP A 51 -15.93 -42.60 5.17
C TRP A 51 -16.24 -41.51 4.13
N LEU A 52 -17.20 -41.77 3.24
CA LEU A 52 -17.59 -40.87 2.17
C LEU A 52 -18.35 -39.66 2.72
N GLU A 53 -19.27 -39.87 3.67
CA GLU A 53 -19.97 -38.78 4.36
C GLU A 53 -19.00 -37.91 5.19
N ALA A 54 -18.04 -38.54 5.87
CA ALA A 54 -17.01 -37.84 6.64
C ALA A 54 -16.17 -36.90 5.74
N VAL A 55 -15.77 -37.37 4.56
CA VAL A 55 -15.03 -36.53 3.58
C VAL A 55 -15.90 -35.39 3.04
N ILE A 56 -17.19 -35.63 2.78
CA ILE A 56 -18.11 -34.56 2.36
C ILE A 56 -18.24 -33.49 3.44
N PHE A 57 -18.35 -33.87 4.71
CA PHE A 57 -18.36 -32.92 5.83
C PHE A 57 -17.06 -32.15 5.95
N LEU A 58 -15.90 -32.80 5.80
CA LEU A 58 -14.59 -32.15 5.82
C LEU A 58 -14.49 -31.06 4.74
N ILE A 59 -14.85 -31.39 3.49
CA ILE A 59 -14.84 -30.42 2.38
C ILE A 59 -15.81 -29.27 2.67
N GLY A 60 -17.01 -29.58 3.17
CA GLY A 60 -18.01 -28.57 3.53
C GLY A 60 -17.51 -27.58 4.58
N ILE A 61 -16.82 -28.06 5.63
CA ILE A 61 -16.24 -27.21 6.67
C ILE A 61 -15.11 -26.35 6.11
N ILE A 62 -14.23 -26.92 5.28
CA ILE A 62 -13.14 -26.16 4.67
C ILE A 62 -13.71 -25.03 3.80
N VAL A 63 -14.62 -25.34 2.88
CA VAL A 63 -15.24 -24.33 1.99
C VAL A 63 -15.97 -23.28 2.81
N ALA A 64 -16.72 -23.65 3.85
CA ALA A 64 -17.43 -22.69 4.70
C ALA A 64 -16.51 -21.71 5.45
N ASN A 65 -15.23 -22.05 5.66
CA ASN A 65 -14.27 -21.21 6.36
C ASN A 65 -13.33 -20.44 5.41
N VAL A 66 -13.24 -20.79 4.13
CA VAL A 66 -12.43 -20.04 3.16
C VAL A 66 -13.16 -18.75 2.80
N PRO A 67 -12.54 -17.57 2.92
CA PRO A 67 -13.22 -16.32 2.64
C PRO A 67 -13.06 -15.95 1.16
N GLU A 68 -13.89 -16.51 0.27
CA GLU A 68 -13.73 -16.34 -1.19
C GLU A 68 -13.90 -14.88 -1.65
N GLY A 69 -14.64 -14.08 -0.87
CA GLY A 69 -14.86 -12.66 -1.14
C GLY A 69 -13.74 -11.72 -0.67
N LEU A 70 -12.80 -12.17 0.17
CA LEU A 70 -11.85 -11.28 0.83
C LEU A 70 -10.97 -10.54 -0.18
N LEU A 71 -10.27 -11.27 -1.05
CA LEU A 71 -9.33 -10.67 -2.00
C LEU A 71 -10.01 -9.69 -2.96
N ALA A 72 -11.23 -10.01 -3.38
CA ALA A 72 -12.03 -9.13 -4.23
C ALA A 72 -12.42 -7.83 -3.50
N THR A 73 -12.91 -7.93 -2.26
CA THR A 73 -13.30 -6.76 -1.47
C THR A 73 -12.12 -5.85 -1.16
N VAL A 74 -10.96 -6.41 -0.79
CA VAL A 74 -9.73 -5.63 -0.57
C VAL A 74 -9.32 -4.88 -1.84
N THR A 75 -9.31 -5.56 -2.98
CA THR A 75 -8.97 -4.94 -4.28
C THR A 75 -9.91 -3.79 -4.63
N VAL A 76 -11.22 -3.97 -4.42
CA VAL A 76 -12.22 -2.92 -4.65
C VAL A 76 -12.00 -1.73 -3.71
N CYS A 77 -11.76 -1.98 -2.42
CA CYS A 77 -11.47 -0.92 -1.44
C CYS A 77 -10.22 -0.10 -1.81
N LEU A 78 -9.13 -0.77 -2.20
CA LEU A 78 -7.91 -0.10 -2.67
C LEU A 78 -8.16 0.70 -3.94
N THR A 79 -8.90 0.14 -4.89
CA THR A 79 -9.24 0.80 -6.16
C THR A 79 -10.05 2.07 -5.94
N LEU A 80 -11.05 2.03 -5.05
CA LEU A 80 -11.85 3.21 -4.70
C LEU A 80 -10.98 4.30 -4.06
N THR A 81 -10.02 3.91 -3.23
CA THR A 81 -9.11 4.83 -2.56
C THR A 81 -8.10 5.43 -3.54
N ALA A 82 -7.52 4.63 -4.43
CA ALA A 82 -6.67 5.09 -5.53
C ALA A 82 -7.41 6.09 -6.44
N LYS A 83 -8.69 5.81 -6.75
CA LYS A 83 -9.54 6.74 -7.53
C LYS A 83 -9.76 8.07 -6.81
N ARG A 84 -9.91 8.05 -5.47
CA ARG A 84 -10.02 9.28 -4.67
C ARG A 84 -8.72 10.08 -4.67
N MET A 85 -7.56 9.41 -4.62
CA MET A 85 -6.23 10.06 -4.71
C MET A 85 -6.00 10.66 -6.10
N ALA A 86 -6.39 9.95 -7.16
CA ALA A 86 -6.27 10.43 -8.54
C ALA A 86 -7.06 11.72 -8.79
N ARG A 87 -8.23 11.88 -8.16
CA ARG A 87 -9.02 13.12 -8.19
C ARG A 87 -8.31 14.33 -7.54
N LYS A 88 -7.28 14.09 -6.72
CA LYS A 88 -6.43 15.11 -6.10
C LYS A 88 -5.05 15.19 -6.77
N ASN A 89 -4.96 14.83 -8.05
CA ASN A 89 -3.72 14.82 -8.84
C ASN A 89 -2.61 13.89 -8.31
N CYS A 90 -2.95 12.91 -7.48
CA CYS A 90 -2.02 11.88 -7.01
C CYS A 90 -2.30 10.56 -7.73
N LEU A 91 -1.51 10.26 -8.77
CA LEU A 91 -1.66 9.03 -9.57
C LEU A 91 -0.97 7.85 -8.88
N VAL A 92 -1.75 6.81 -8.60
CA VAL A 92 -1.25 5.56 -8.03
C VAL A 92 -1.12 4.50 -9.13
N LYS A 93 0.11 3.98 -9.35
CA LYS A 93 0.39 2.93 -10.35
C LYS A 93 0.18 1.51 -9.81
N ASN A 94 0.47 1.30 -8.53
CA ASN A 94 0.32 0.01 -7.84
C ASN A 94 -0.71 0.19 -6.71
N LEU A 95 -1.80 -0.57 -6.72
CA LEU A 95 -2.90 -0.40 -5.75
C LEU A 95 -2.45 -0.57 -4.29
N GLU A 96 -1.49 -1.46 -4.04
CA GLU A 96 -0.94 -1.72 -2.71
C GLU A 96 -0.21 -0.50 -2.13
N ALA A 97 0.33 0.39 -2.98
CA ALA A 97 1.04 1.59 -2.55
C ALA A 97 0.13 2.59 -1.82
N VAL A 98 -1.20 2.50 -2.02
CA VAL A 98 -2.18 3.31 -1.28
C VAL A 98 -2.08 3.06 0.21
N GLU A 99 -1.97 1.79 0.61
CA GLU A 99 -1.85 1.42 2.02
C GLU A 99 -0.45 1.69 2.53
N THR A 100 0.58 1.40 1.72
CA THR A 100 1.98 1.61 2.10
C THR A 100 2.24 3.07 2.52
N LEU A 101 1.62 4.04 1.84
CA LEU A 101 1.74 5.45 2.24
C LEU A 101 1.15 5.73 3.63
N GLY A 102 0.09 5.00 4.02
CA GLY A 102 -0.54 5.10 5.33
C GLY A 102 0.27 4.44 6.45
N SER A 103 1.01 3.36 6.15
CA SER A 103 1.88 2.66 7.08
C SER A 103 3.35 3.15 7.06
N THR A 104 3.67 4.17 6.27
CA THR A 104 5.02 4.75 6.18
C THR A 104 5.41 5.45 7.48
N SER A 105 6.54 5.06 8.07
CA SER A 105 7.10 5.67 9.29
C SER A 105 8.25 6.63 9.03
N THR A 106 8.85 6.62 7.84
CA THR A 106 9.98 7.49 7.47
C THR A 106 9.85 7.89 6.01
N ILE A 107 9.99 9.20 5.73
CA ILE A 107 9.96 9.76 4.37
C ILE A 107 11.38 10.19 3.99
N CYS A 108 11.96 9.51 3.00
CA CYS A 108 13.19 9.95 2.35
C CYS A 108 12.83 10.84 1.16
N SER A 109 13.14 12.13 1.24
CA SER A 109 12.81 13.11 0.20
C SER A 109 14.08 13.65 -0.47
N ASP A 110 14.04 13.78 -1.80
CA ASP A 110 15.08 14.51 -2.51
C ASP A 110 14.88 16.03 -2.36
N LYS A 111 15.96 16.81 -2.40
CA LYS A 111 15.86 18.27 -2.22
C LYS A 111 15.48 18.96 -3.53
N THR A 112 16.25 18.72 -4.58
CA THR A 112 16.20 19.53 -5.81
C THR A 112 15.09 19.02 -6.72
N GLY A 113 14.07 19.82 -6.99
CA GLY A 113 12.92 19.41 -7.82
C GLY A 113 11.87 18.55 -7.11
N THR A 114 12.04 18.29 -5.81
CA THR A 114 11.01 17.66 -4.95
C THR A 114 10.62 18.61 -3.80
N LEU A 115 11.54 18.96 -2.90
CA LEU A 115 11.27 19.97 -1.86
C LEU A 115 11.41 21.41 -2.36
N THR A 116 12.26 21.62 -3.37
CA THR A 116 12.53 22.93 -3.97
C THR A 116 12.06 22.97 -5.42
N GLN A 117 11.74 24.16 -5.92
CA GLN A 117 11.25 24.39 -7.29
C GLN A 117 12.31 24.15 -8.38
N ASN A 118 13.55 23.76 -8.00
CA ASN A 118 14.68 23.64 -8.92
C ASN A 118 14.92 24.93 -9.75
N ARG A 119 14.66 26.09 -9.14
CA ARG A 119 14.81 27.43 -9.72
C ARG A 119 15.55 28.32 -8.73
N MET A 120 16.58 29.04 -9.20
CA MET A 120 17.25 30.05 -8.39
C MET A 120 16.36 31.30 -8.28
N THR A 121 16.04 31.71 -7.05
CA THR A 121 15.22 32.89 -6.76
C THR A 121 15.93 33.70 -5.67
N VAL A 122 15.97 35.03 -5.81
CA VAL A 122 16.52 35.92 -4.77
C VAL A 122 15.63 35.81 -3.54
N ALA A 123 16.21 35.53 -2.38
CA ALA A 123 15.47 35.38 -1.12
C ALA A 123 15.69 36.56 -0.16
N HIS A 124 16.88 37.17 -0.18
CA HIS A 124 17.24 38.25 0.75
C HIS A 124 18.06 39.32 0.05
N MET A 125 17.86 40.57 0.45
CA MET A 125 18.64 41.74 0.06
C MET A 125 19.14 42.42 1.34
N TRP A 126 20.36 42.98 1.30
CA TRP A 126 20.92 43.71 2.42
C TRP A 126 21.30 45.12 1.98
N PHE A 127 20.64 46.12 2.56
CA PHE A 127 20.92 47.55 2.36
C PHE A 127 20.43 48.32 3.59
N ASP A 128 20.90 49.56 3.78
CA ASP A 128 20.56 50.42 4.94
C ASP A 128 20.75 49.75 6.31
N ASN A 129 21.76 48.86 6.41
CA ASN A 129 22.04 48.06 7.60
C ASN A 129 20.83 47.20 8.05
N GLN A 130 19.96 46.82 7.12
CA GLN A 130 18.77 45.99 7.32
C GLN A 130 18.72 44.84 6.30
N ILE A 131 18.11 43.73 6.71
CA ILE A 131 17.85 42.57 5.83
C ILE A 131 16.39 42.68 5.36
N HIS A 132 16.20 42.63 4.03
CA HIS A 132 14.90 42.62 3.39
C HIS A 132 14.65 41.24 2.76
N GLU A 133 13.57 40.57 3.16
CA GLU A 133 13.13 39.31 2.55
C GLU A 133 12.40 39.58 1.23
N ALA A 134 12.74 38.81 0.20
CA ALA A 134 12.09 38.83 -1.10
C ALA A 134 11.09 37.67 -1.21
N ASP A 135 10.02 37.88 -1.98
CA ASP A 135 9.03 36.83 -2.21
C ASP A 135 9.59 35.70 -3.10
N THR A 136 9.69 34.51 -2.51
CA THR A 136 10.17 33.29 -3.18
C THR A 136 9.04 32.39 -3.69
N THR A 137 7.78 32.84 -3.67
CA THR A 137 6.65 32.05 -4.17
C THR A 137 6.68 31.89 -5.70
N GLU A 138 5.94 30.90 -6.20
CA GLU A 138 5.87 30.55 -7.62
C GLU A 138 5.18 31.64 -8.46
N ASP A 139 4.15 32.27 -7.89
CA ASP A 139 3.36 33.34 -8.51
C ASP A 139 4.01 34.72 -8.28
N GLN A 140 5.17 34.94 -8.91
CA GLN A 140 5.69 36.30 -9.08
C GLN A 140 4.85 37.05 -10.12
N SER A 141 3.59 37.36 -9.77
CA SER A 141 2.81 38.33 -10.51
C SER A 141 3.50 39.67 -10.35
N GLY A 142 4.25 40.06 -11.40
CA GLY A 142 4.98 41.31 -11.44
C GLY A 142 4.01 42.47 -11.29
N THR A 143 3.82 42.93 -10.06
CA THR A 143 3.30 44.28 -9.81
C THR A 143 4.46 45.22 -10.11
N TYR A 144 4.74 45.40 -11.40
CA TYR A 144 5.49 46.55 -11.88
C TYR A 144 4.58 47.76 -11.71
N GLY A 145 4.46 48.23 -10.47
CA GLY A 145 3.97 49.56 -10.17
C GLY A 145 5.08 50.54 -10.54
N VAL A 146 5.01 51.03 -11.77
CA VAL A 146 5.59 52.32 -12.17
C VAL A 146 4.44 53.24 -12.54
#